data_AF-A0A1F2RMF9-F1
#
_entry.id   AF-A0A1F2RMF9-F1
#
_cell.length_a   1.000
_cell.length_b   1.000
_cell.length_c   1.000
_cell.angle_alpha   90.00
_cell.angle_beta   90.00
_cell.angle_gamma   90.00
#
_symmetry.space_group_name_H-M   'P 1'
#
loop_
_entity.id
_entity.type
_entity.pdbx_description
1 polymer ?
#
loop_
_entity_poly.entity_id
_entity_poly.type
_entity_poly.pdbx_seq_one_letter_code
_entity_poly.pdbx_strand_id
1 'polypeptide(L)'
;MNYFEFKRDFDKKRGKLKLPTDCHEQMPPSVEVASQYGWTFEWILTFDDHKYLRIREHHGKIAGLLDAVRKSFAFHYGPITGKDFDGNLLWAPTDPVEIRIDTSPHPAHMHFGAPEPHIQQESVLNLKLETISMFIFLKAILKHRQSGVPINEALRFQIKVTP
;
A
#
# COMPACT_ATOMS: atom_id res chain seq x y z
N MET A 1 -9.95 -9.18 12.58
CA MET A 1 -10.70 -7.92 12.40
C MET A 1 -11.70 -8.13 11.28
N ASN A 2 -13.00 -8.19 11.59
CA ASN A 2 -14.01 -8.32 10.54
C ASN A 2 -14.14 -7.06 9.69
N TYR A 3 -14.94 -7.15 8.62
CA TYR A 3 -15.19 -6.06 7.69
C TYR A 3 -15.68 -4.78 8.40
N PHE A 4 -16.64 -4.89 9.31
CA PHE A 4 -17.23 -3.71 9.97
C PHE A 4 -16.22 -3.03 10.91
N GLU A 5 -15.44 -3.81 11.64
CA GLU A 5 -14.35 -3.28 12.47
C GLU A 5 -13.28 -2.61 11.62
N PHE A 6 -12.87 -3.24 10.51
CA PHE A 6 -11.92 -2.68 9.55
C PHE A 6 -12.43 -1.36 9.00
N LYS A 7 -13.67 -1.33 8.49
CA LYS A 7 -14.27 -0.14 7.87
C LYS A 7 -14.38 1.00 8.87
N ARG A 8 -14.84 0.72 10.09
CA ARG A 8 -14.94 1.71 11.18
C ARG A 8 -13.57 2.29 11.55
N ASP A 9 -12.56 1.43 11.71
CA ASP A 9 -11.20 1.89 12.03
C ASP A 9 -10.58 2.68 10.87
N PHE A 10 -10.77 2.22 9.64
CA PHE A 10 -10.35 2.90 8.43
C PHE A 10 -10.99 4.29 8.32
N ASP A 11 -12.32 4.40 8.41
CA ASP A 11 -13.04 5.68 8.31
C ASP A 11 -12.60 6.64 9.41
N LYS A 12 -12.44 6.14 10.64
CA LYS A 12 -11.96 6.94 11.78
C LYS A 12 -10.55 7.47 11.54
N LYS A 13 -9.65 6.67 10.95
CA LYS A 13 -8.27 7.08 10.64
C LYS A 13 -8.23 8.00 9.43
N ARG A 14 -8.96 7.69 8.37
CA ARG A 14 -9.10 8.50 7.15
C ARG A 14 -9.66 9.88 7.46
N GLY A 15 -10.72 9.97 8.28
CA GLY A 15 -11.29 11.25 8.71
C GLY A 15 -10.37 12.14 9.55
N LYS A 16 -9.25 11.59 10.05
CA LYS A 16 -8.19 12.34 10.75
C LYS A 16 -7.02 12.71 9.85
N LEU A 17 -6.98 12.20 8.62
CA LEU A 17 -5.93 12.53 7.68
C LEU A 17 -6.15 13.95 7.15
N LYS A 18 -5.07 14.71 7.12
CA LYS A 18 -4.98 15.94 6.35
C LYS A 18 -4.21 15.60 5.10
N LEU A 19 -4.93 15.29 4.01
CA LEU A 19 -4.29 15.08 2.73
C LEU A 19 -3.71 16.42 2.24
N PRO A 20 -2.50 16.41 1.66
CA PRO A 20 -1.95 17.57 0.96
C PRO A 20 -2.87 18.06 -0.16
N THR A 21 -2.75 19.32 -0.56
CA THR A 21 -3.56 19.90 -1.65
C THR A 21 -3.28 19.28 -3.00
N ASP A 22 -2.09 18.71 -3.19
CA ASP A 22 -1.66 17.98 -4.40
C ASP A 22 -2.02 16.50 -4.35
N CYS A 23 -2.80 16.04 -3.38
CA CYS A 23 -3.17 14.64 -3.19
C CYS A 23 -4.68 14.47 -3.34
N HIS A 24 -5.08 13.71 -4.36
CA HIS A 24 -6.47 13.52 -4.74
C HIS A 24 -6.85 12.05 -4.64
N GLU A 25 -8.03 11.76 -4.09
CA GLU A 25 -8.60 10.43 -4.19
C GLU A 25 -9.15 10.25 -5.61
N GLN A 26 -8.62 9.26 -6.34
CA GLN A 26 -9.12 8.98 -7.68
C GLN A 26 -10.56 8.49 -7.66
N MET A 27 -10.87 7.65 -6.68
CA MET A 27 -12.20 7.16 -6.38
C MET A 27 -12.35 6.93 -4.88
N PRO A 28 -13.60 6.88 -4.35
CA PRO A 28 -13.82 6.46 -2.98
C PRO A 28 -13.17 5.09 -2.72
N PRO A 29 -12.58 4.87 -1.53
CA PRO A 29 -12.05 3.57 -1.14
C PRO A 29 -13.09 2.48 -1.36
N SER A 30 -12.75 1.47 -2.15
CA SER A 30 -13.67 0.42 -2.59
C SER A 30 -13.45 -0.87 -1.79
N VAL A 31 -14.53 -1.65 -1.66
CA VAL A 31 -14.46 -3.01 -1.13
C VAL A 31 -15.20 -3.93 -2.06
N GLU A 32 -14.49 -4.93 -2.56
CA GLU A 32 -15.02 -5.96 -3.44
C GLU A 32 -15.12 -7.27 -2.67
N VAL A 33 -16.31 -7.89 -2.68
CA VAL A 33 -16.52 -9.20 -2.07
C VAL A 33 -16.06 -10.27 -3.07
N ALA A 34 -14.85 -10.81 -2.86
CA ALA A 34 -14.26 -11.84 -3.72
C ALA A 34 -14.95 -13.21 -3.56
N SER A 35 -15.51 -13.48 -2.37
CA SER A 35 -16.33 -14.66 -2.09
C SER A 35 -17.17 -14.44 -0.83
N GLN A 36 -18.05 -15.38 -0.50
CA GLN A 36 -18.74 -15.40 0.81
C GLN A 36 -17.78 -15.42 2.02
N TYR A 37 -16.48 -15.68 1.81
CA TYR A 37 -15.48 -15.79 2.86
C TYR A 37 -14.29 -14.83 2.72
N GLY A 38 -14.30 -13.93 1.73
CA GLY A 38 -13.20 -12.99 1.55
C GLY A 38 -13.58 -11.75 0.78
N TRP A 39 -12.88 -10.66 1.06
CA TRP A 39 -13.08 -9.37 0.43
C TRP A 39 -11.72 -8.69 0.22
N THR A 40 -11.70 -7.77 -0.74
CA THR A 40 -10.54 -6.98 -1.09
C THR A 40 -10.88 -5.52 -0.89
N PHE A 41 -10.06 -4.81 -0.15
CA PHE A 41 -10.11 -3.36 -0.04
C PHE A 41 -9.08 -2.74 -0.97
N GLU A 42 -9.48 -1.69 -1.67
CA GLU A 42 -8.61 -0.89 -2.51
C GLU A 42 -8.80 0.61 -2.26
N TRP A 43 -7.69 1.34 -2.23
CA TRP A 43 -7.69 2.79 -2.13
C TRP A 43 -6.55 3.37 -2.95
N ILE A 44 -6.90 4.27 -3.86
CA ILE A 44 -5.96 4.90 -4.80
C ILE A 44 -5.95 6.40 -4.59
N LEU A 45 -4.75 6.93 -4.38
CA LEU A 45 -4.46 8.36 -4.30
C LEU A 45 -3.58 8.74 -5.48
N THR A 46 -3.90 9.83 -6.16
CA THR A 46 -3.08 10.41 -7.23
C THR A 46 -2.49 11.73 -6.78
N PHE A 47 -1.36 12.08 -7.37
CA PHE A 47 -0.67 13.33 -7.07
C PHE A 47 -0.41 14.17 -8.32
N ASP A 48 -0.29 15.48 -8.14
CA ASP A 48 -0.10 16.44 -9.24
C ASP A 48 1.24 16.25 -10.00
N ASP A 49 2.24 15.60 -9.37
CA ASP A 49 3.54 15.28 -9.97
C ASP A 49 3.54 13.97 -10.78
N HIS A 50 2.37 13.54 -11.26
CA HIS A 50 2.21 12.32 -12.05
C HIS A 50 2.61 11.03 -11.32
N LYS A 51 2.44 11.00 -10.00
CA LYS A 51 2.61 9.81 -9.17
C LYS A 51 1.28 9.35 -8.59
N TYR A 52 1.27 8.12 -8.09
CA TYR A 52 0.12 7.58 -7.37
C TYR A 52 0.55 6.66 -6.24
N LEU A 53 -0.35 6.50 -5.27
CA LEU A 53 -0.26 5.53 -4.20
C LEU A 53 -1.47 4.60 -4.29
N ARG A 54 -1.22 3.30 -4.34
CA ARG A 54 -2.25 2.26 -4.31
C ARG A 54 -2.09 1.38 -3.09
N ILE A 55 -3.14 1.30 -2.29
CA ILE A 55 -3.27 0.39 -1.17
C ILE A 55 -4.26 -0.69 -1.57
N ARG A 56 -3.82 -1.95 -1.57
CA ARG A 56 -4.69 -3.11 -1.76
C ARG A 56 -4.50 -4.09 -0.63
N GLU A 57 -5.55 -4.46 0.07
CA GLU A 57 -5.52 -5.52 1.09
C GLU A 57 -6.58 -6.58 0.80
N HIS A 58 -6.17 -7.85 0.80
CA HIS A 58 -7.09 -8.98 0.73
C HIS A 58 -7.28 -9.60 2.12
N HIS A 59 -8.54 -9.77 2.50
CA HIS A 59 -8.95 -10.30 3.79
C HIS A 59 -9.77 -11.58 3.59
N GLY A 60 -9.44 -12.63 4.33
CA GLY A 60 -10.13 -13.92 4.30
C GLY A 60 -10.47 -14.40 5.70
N LYS A 61 -11.56 -15.14 5.85
CA LYS A 61 -11.98 -15.73 7.14
C LYS A 61 -11.01 -16.83 7.59
N ILE A 62 -10.85 -17.00 8.90
CA ILE A 62 -10.13 -18.16 9.48
C ILE A 62 -11.09 -19.31 9.81
N ALA A 63 -12.30 -19.05 10.29
CA ALA A 63 -13.41 -20.00 10.43
C ALA A 63 -14.61 -19.21 10.98
N GLY A 64 -15.82 -19.37 10.42
CA GLY A 64 -17.00 -18.61 10.85
C GLY A 64 -16.99 -17.13 10.43
N LEU A 65 -18.18 -16.51 10.38
CA LEU A 65 -18.44 -15.21 9.75
C LEU A 65 -17.76 -14.00 10.42
N LEU A 66 -17.28 -14.12 11.65
CA LEU A 66 -17.02 -12.98 12.53
C LEU A 66 -15.55 -12.55 12.63
N ASP A 67 -14.61 -13.31 12.07
CA ASP A 67 -13.17 -13.00 12.14
C ASP A 67 -12.48 -13.12 10.77
N ALA A 68 -12.44 -11.99 10.04
CA ALA A 68 -11.56 -11.86 8.88
C ALA A 68 -10.14 -11.49 9.32
N VAL A 69 -9.15 -12.01 8.61
CA VAL A 69 -7.74 -11.63 8.77
C VAL A 69 -7.18 -11.18 7.42
N ARG A 70 -6.26 -10.21 7.46
CA ARG A 70 -5.49 -9.81 6.29
C ARG A 70 -4.65 -11.02 5.84
N LYS A 71 -4.92 -11.52 4.64
CA LYS A 71 -4.23 -12.66 4.03
C LYS A 71 -3.05 -12.21 3.17
N SER A 72 -3.25 -11.11 2.44
CA SER A 72 -2.20 -10.49 1.65
C SER A 72 -2.50 -9.00 1.44
N PHE A 73 -1.50 -8.27 1.00
CA PHE A 73 -1.63 -6.87 0.60
C PHE A 73 -0.49 -6.51 -0.36
N ALA A 74 -0.72 -5.43 -1.09
CA ALA A 74 0.22 -4.74 -1.95
C ALA A 74 0.08 -3.24 -1.69
N PHE A 75 1.16 -2.61 -1.23
CA PHE A 75 1.25 -1.15 -1.06
C PHE A 75 2.25 -0.61 -2.06
N HIS A 76 1.78 0.21 -2.99
CA HIS A 76 2.56 0.73 -4.10
C HIS A 76 2.58 2.26 -4.04
N TYR A 77 3.76 2.85 -4.24
CA TYR A 77 3.92 4.24 -4.61
C TYR A 77 4.94 4.37 -5.76
N GLY A 78 4.56 5.08 -6.82
CA GLY A 78 5.34 5.20 -8.05
C GLY A 78 4.73 6.15 -9.07
N PRO A 79 5.39 6.37 -10.22
CA PRO A 79 4.84 7.15 -11.33
C PRO A 79 3.62 6.48 -11.95
N ILE A 80 2.71 7.30 -12.50
CA ILE A 80 1.60 6.83 -13.33
C ILE A 80 2.16 6.44 -14.70
N THR A 81 1.90 5.21 -15.16
CA THR A 81 2.36 4.71 -16.47
C THR A 81 1.30 4.86 -17.56
N GLY A 82 0.02 4.93 -17.20
CA GLY A 82 -1.07 5.06 -18.15
C GLY A 82 -2.43 5.25 -17.48
N LYS A 83 -3.39 5.70 -18.28
CA LYS A 83 -4.81 5.80 -17.91
C LYS A 83 -5.67 5.24 -19.03
N ASP A 84 -6.81 4.65 -18.68
CA ASP A 84 -7.84 4.27 -19.65
C ASP A 84 -8.65 5.48 -20.13
N PHE A 85 -9.63 5.24 -21.01
CA PHE A 85 -10.49 6.31 -21.55
C PHE A 85 -11.35 7.02 -20.51
N ASP A 86 -11.62 6.35 -19.38
CA ASP A 86 -12.39 6.90 -18.26
C ASP A 86 -11.50 7.61 -17.23
N GLY A 87 -10.18 7.65 -17.48
CA GLY A 87 -9.20 8.25 -16.59
C GLY A 87 -8.79 7.37 -15.40
N ASN A 88 -9.20 6.09 -15.39
CA ASN A 88 -8.73 5.13 -14.39
C ASN A 88 -7.27 4.80 -14.64
N LEU A 89 -6.50 4.56 -13.57
CA LEU A 89 -5.10 4.19 -13.74
C LEU A 89 -5.02 2.79 -14.33
N LEU A 90 -4.23 2.64 -15.39
CA LEU A 90 -3.80 1.33 -15.83
C LEU A 90 -2.73 0.84 -14.87
N TRP A 91 -2.83 -0.41 -14.43
CA TRP A 91 -1.86 -1.01 -13.53
C TRP A 91 -1.32 -2.31 -14.09
N ALA A 92 0.00 -2.46 -14.04
CA ALA A 92 0.73 -3.68 -14.28
C ALA A 92 1.67 -3.99 -13.11
N PRO A 93 1.89 -5.28 -12.78
CA PRO A 93 2.91 -5.67 -11.81
C PRO A 93 4.34 -5.22 -12.16
N THR A 94 4.58 -4.90 -13.44
CA THR A 94 5.86 -4.42 -13.98
C THR A 94 5.94 -2.90 -14.05
N ASP A 95 4.92 -2.17 -13.59
CA ASP A 95 5.01 -0.71 -13.51
C ASP A 95 6.19 -0.33 -12.61
N PRO A 96 6.97 0.70 -12.98
CA PRO A 96 8.04 1.20 -12.16
C PRO A 96 7.49 1.71 -10.83
N VAL A 97 8.24 1.47 -9.76
CA VAL A 97 7.89 1.81 -8.39
C VAL A 97 9.04 2.56 -7.72
N GLU A 98 8.72 3.60 -6.96
CA GLU A 98 9.71 4.15 -6.02
C GLU A 98 9.80 3.27 -4.77
N ILE A 99 8.65 2.72 -4.37
CA ILE A 99 8.56 1.66 -3.39
C ILE A 99 7.31 0.81 -3.59
N ARG A 100 7.45 -0.51 -3.44
CA ARG A 100 6.33 -1.44 -3.33
C ARG A 100 6.58 -2.44 -2.21
N ILE A 101 5.57 -2.75 -1.41
CA ILE A 101 5.62 -3.80 -0.39
C ILE A 101 4.50 -4.79 -0.68
N ASP A 102 4.87 -6.05 -0.90
CA ASP A 102 3.96 -7.13 -1.28
C ASP A 102 4.09 -8.30 -0.31
N THR A 103 3.00 -9.04 -0.14
CA THR A 103 2.95 -10.28 0.66
C THR A 103 2.39 -11.47 -0.10
N SER A 104 2.21 -11.32 -1.42
CA SER A 104 1.71 -12.38 -2.30
C SER A 104 2.15 -12.06 -3.74
N PRO A 105 2.52 -13.06 -4.57
CA PRO A 105 2.49 -14.51 -4.30
C PRO A 105 3.70 -15.04 -3.51
N HIS A 106 4.72 -14.21 -3.29
CA HIS A 106 5.94 -14.57 -2.57
C HIS A 106 5.82 -14.26 -1.06
N PRO A 107 6.76 -14.76 -0.23
CA PRO A 107 6.97 -14.20 1.10
C PRO A 107 7.05 -12.67 1.08
N ALA A 108 6.80 -12.05 2.23
CA ALA A 108 6.80 -10.60 2.33
C ALA A 108 8.12 -10.00 1.81
N HIS A 109 8.01 -9.16 0.80
CA HIS A 109 9.14 -8.55 0.12
C HIS A 109 8.84 -7.10 -0.26
N MET A 110 9.90 -6.37 -0.57
CA MET A 110 9.86 -4.97 -0.93
C MET A 110 10.64 -4.75 -2.22
N HIS A 111 10.13 -3.87 -3.06
CA HIS A 111 10.81 -3.28 -4.21
C HIS A 111 11.20 -1.87 -3.82
N PHE A 112 12.50 -1.56 -3.82
CA PHE A 112 13.00 -0.23 -3.46
C PHE A 112 14.35 0.06 -4.11
N GLY A 113 14.49 1.24 -4.71
CA GLY A 113 15.70 1.64 -5.45
C GLY A 113 15.65 1.24 -6.93
N ALA A 114 16.68 1.62 -7.68
CA ALA A 114 16.81 1.34 -9.11
C ALA A 114 18.10 0.52 -9.39
N PRO A 115 18.03 -0.62 -10.12
CA PRO A 115 16.80 -1.32 -10.53
C PRO A 115 16.03 -1.84 -9.31
N GLU A 116 14.71 -1.97 -9.43
CA GLU A 116 13.80 -2.39 -8.35
C GLU A 116 14.06 -3.84 -7.95
N PRO A 117 14.86 -4.10 -6.89
CA PRO A 117 15.23 -5.45 -6.54
C PRO A 117 14.14 -6.07 -5.68
N HIS A 118 13.95 -7.38 -5.80
CA HIS A 118 13.16 -8.14 -4.83
C HIS A 118 13.93 -8.26 -3.51
N ILE A 119 13.66 -7.36 -2.55
CA ILE A 119 14.29 -7.35 -1.23
C ILE A 119 13.41 -8.15 -0.26
N GLN A 120 13.90 -9.31 0.18
CA GLN A 120 13.20 -10.17 1.13
C GLN A 120 13.23 -9.57 2.55
N GLN A 121 12.26 -9.94 3.40
CA GLN A 121 12.16 -9.48 4.80
C GLN A 121 13.48 -9.60 5.59
N GLU A 122 14.27 -10.66 5.35
CA GLU A 122 15.56 -10.89 6.03
C GLU A 122 16.62 -9.82 5.75
N SER A 123 16.51 -9.13 4.62
CA SER A 123 17.39 -8.02 4.23
C SER A 123 16.86 -6.67 4.71
N VAL A 124 15.67 -6.60 5.31
CA VAL A 124 15.03 -5.35 5.75
C VAL A 124 15.10 -5.25 7.27
N LEU A 125 15.84 -4.25 7.75
CA LEU A 125 15.98 -3.94 9.16
C LEU A 125 14.97 -2.87 9.58
N ASN A 126 14.54 -2.90 10.84
CA ASN A 126 13.66 -1.91 11.49
C ASN A 126 12.25 -1.76 10.90
N LEU A 127 11.89 -2.58 9.91
CA LEU A 127 10.54 -2.65 9.35
C LEU A 127 10.13 -4.11 9.12
N LYS A 128 9.00 -4.50 9.73
CA LYS A 128 8.37 -5.79 9.45
C LYS A 128 7.39 -5.64 8.30
N LEU A 129 7.78 -6.09 7.12
CA LEU A 129 7.00 -6.06 5.90
C LEU A 129 5.65 -6.75 6.11
N GLU A 130 5.61 -7.97 6.65
CA GLU A 130 4.37 -8.75 6.86
C GLU A 130 3.25 -8.02 7.61
N THR A 131 3.62 -7.14 8.55
CA THR A 131 2.68 -6.52 9.48
C THR A 131 2.57 -5.02 9.32
N ILE A 132 3.26 -4.41 8.34
CA ILE A 132 3.14 -2.98 8.10
C ILE A 132 1.68 -2.61 7.80
N SER A 133 1.21 -1.51 8.38
CA SER A 133 -0.16 -1.01 8.15
C SER A 133 -0.18 -0.01 7.00
N MET A 134 -1.29 0.03 6.25
CA MET A 134 -1.49 0.98 5.16
C MET A 134 -1.30 2.45 5.58
N PHE A 135 -1.69 2.81 6.82
CA PHE A 135 -1.57 4.18 7.31
C PHE A 135 -0.13 4.54 7.71
N ILE A 136 0.70 3.58 8.12
CA ILE A 136 2.13 3.81 8.31
C ILE A 136 2.77 4.10 6.95
N PHE A 137 2.45 3.28 5.95
CA PHE A 137 2.92 3.45 4.58
C PHE A 137 2.51 4.81 4.00
N LEU A 138 1.21 5.12 4.02
CA LEU A 138 0.68 6.41 3.55
C LEU A 138 1.36 7.60 4.22
N LYS A 139 1.46 7.61 5.55
CA LYS A 139 2.09 8.73 6.28
C LYS A 139 3.55 8.93 5.90
N ALA A 140 4.28 7.84 5.64
CA ALA A 140 5.66 7.93 5.20
C ALA A 140 5.76 8.51 3.78
N ILE A 141 4.90 8.09 2.85
CA ILE A 141 4.84 8.68 1.51
C ILE A 141 4.48 10.16 1.56
N LEU A 142 3.45 10.53 2.31
CA LEU A 142 3.09 11.95 2.48
C LEU A 142 4.23 12.77 3.08
N LYS A 143 4.96 12.22 4.07
CA LYS A 143 6.15 12.88 4.64
C LYS A 143 7.27 13.03 3.61
N HIS A 144 7.57 11.96 2.87
CA HIS A 144 8.58 11.97 1.80
C HIS A 144 8.27 13.08 0.78
N ARG A 145 7.02 13.15 0.30
CA ARG A 145 6.57 14.18 -0.64
C ARG A 145 6.67 15.60 -0.08
N GLN A 146 6.22 15.81 1.15
CA GLN A 146 6.20 17.15 1.76
C GLN A 146 7.59 17.71 2.11
N SER A 147 8.56 16.84 2.41
CA SER A 147 9.85 17.24 2.99
C SER A 147 11.07 16.84 2.16
N GLY A 148 10.90 16.03 1.12
CA GLY A 148 12.01 15.47 0.35
C GLY A 148 12.83 14.40 1.10
N VAL A 149 12.47 14.09 2.36
CA VAL A 149 13.14 13.04 3.15
C VAL A 149 13.07 11.70 2.40
N PRO A 150 14.18 10.98 2.22
CA PRO A 150 14.18 9.69 1.53
C PRO A 150 13.14 8.70 2.08
N ILE A 151 12.51 7.91 1.20
CA ILE A 151 11.42 6.99 1.58
C ILE A 151 11.86 6.01 2.68
N ASN A 152 13.10 5.50 2.62
CA ASN A 152 13.66 4.61 3.65
C ASN A 152 13.76 5.27 5.02
N GLU A 153 14.09 6.57 5.08
CA GLU A 153 14.08 7.33 6.34
C GLU A 153 12.65 7.62 6.81
N ALA A 154 11.73 7.93 5.89
CA ALA A 154 10.33 8.18 6.22
C ALA A 154 9.63 6.92 6.78
N LEU A 155 9.93 5.75 6.20
CA LEU A 155 9.45 4.44 6.67
C LEU A 155 10.30 3.82 7.76
N ARG A 156 11.47 4.40 8.06
CA ARG A 156 12.42 3.98 9.09
C ARG A 156 12.96 2.55 8.88
N PHE A 157 13.29 2.20 7.64
CA PHE A 157 13.95 0.93 7.34
C PHE A 157 15.38 1.12 6.85
N GLN A 158 16.16 0.05 6.94
CA GLN A 158 17.48 -0.05 6.32
C GLN A 158 17.56 -1.37 5.55
N ILE A 159 18.33 -1.39 4.47
CA ILE A 159 18.64 -2.61 3.73
C ILE A 159 19.99 -3.11 4.22
N LYS A 160 20.05 -4.37 4.65
CA LYS A 160 21.29 -5.03 4.99
C LYS A 160 22.13 -5.17 3.72
N VAL A 161 23.27 -4.47 3.68
CA VAL A 161 24.28 -4.70 2.65
C VAL A 161 25.06 -5.93 3.09
N THR A 162 24.98 -7.01 2.31
CA THR A 162 25.89 -8.14 2.50
C THR A 162 27.25 -7.73 1.94
N PRO A 163 28.36 -7.83 2.71
CA PRO A 163 29.70 -7.55 2.21
C PRO A 163 30.11 -8.47 1.05
#